data_AF-A0A3B0PIZ6-F1
#
_entry.id   AF-A0A3B0PIZ6-F1
#
_cell.length_a   1.000
_cell.length_b   1.000
_cell.length_c   1.000
_cell.angle_alpha   90.00
_cell.angle_beta   90.00
_cell.angle_gamma   90.00
#
_symmetry.space_group_name_H-M   'P 1'
#
loop_
_entity.id
_entity.type
_entity.pdbx_description
1 polymer ?
#
loop_
_entity_poly.entity_id
_entity_poly.type
_entity_poly.pdbx_seq_one_letter_code
_entity_poly.pdbx_strand_id
1 'polypeptide(L)'
;MLPRPAANYFDKEFGTDLMTTMKKEGVDVRCGTKVMGYLVDTEGGKKVIRGITLEKDGVQTKVEADLVIQCIGFLPNTSLLADAHKVKNGALIIDQYCQTSVKDVYAIGGAAAIMNAATGEYQNIDLATNAVKTGVVAASHINGMTNIKLENVVGTNAIHVFGHHLASTGISEEVAKIRGIQAVASYFEDADRPEW
;
A
#
# COMPACT_ATOMS: atom_id res chain seq x y z
N MET A 1 0.38 -13.76 -4.34
CA MET A 1 1.12 -12.79 -5.19
C MET A 1 0.12 -11.95 -5.96
N LEU A 2 0.46 -10.71 -6.31
CA LEU A 2 -0.48 -9.83 -6.99
C LEU A 2 -0.68 -10.28 -8.46
N PRO A 3 -1.95 -10.43 -8.91
CA PRO A 3 -2.25 -10.87 -10.27
C PRO A 3 -2.10 -9.75 -11.31
N ARG A 4 -2.12 -8.48 -10.88
CA ARG A 4 -2.02 -7.29 -11.73
C ARG A 4 -1.40 -6.11 -10.95
N PRO A 5 -0.90 -5.06 -11.64
CA PRO A 5 -0.47 -3.83 -10.99
C PRO A 5 -1.60 -3.22 -10.16
N ALA A 6 -1.26 -2.63 -9.00
CA ALA A 6 -2.18 -1.91 -8.12
C ALA A 6 -3.45 -2.68 -7.69
N ALA A 7 -3.44 -4.03 -7.70
CA ALA A 7 -4.60 -4.87 -7.39
C ALA A 7 -5.16 -4.71 -5.97
N ASN A 8 -4.40 -4.10 -5.04
CA ASN A 8 -4.89 -3.79 -3.69
C ASN A 8 -5.81 -2.55 -3.66
N TYR A 9 -5.80 -1.73 -4.71
CA TYR A 9 -6.49 -0.44 -4.77
C TYR A 9 -7.58 -0.37 -5.83
N PHE A 10 -7.48 -1.18 -6.88
CA PHE A 10 -8.38 -1.15 -8.03
C PHE A 10 -8.79 -2.56 -8.43
N ASP A 11 -10.06 -2.73 -8.83
CA ASP A 11 -10.60 -3.97 -9.38
C ASP A 11 -10.04 -4.27 -10.78
N LYS A 12 -10.49 -5.38 -11.37
CA LYS A 12 -9.87 -6.00 -12.54
C LYS A 12 -9.84 -5.10 -13.76
N GLU A 13 -10.97 -4.48 -14.06
CA GLU A 13 -11.18 -3.54 -15.16
C GLU A 13 -10.05 -2.49 -15.23
N PHE A 14 -9.85 -1.74 -14.15
CA PHE A 14 -8.83 -0.68 -14.08
C PHE A 14 -7.40 -1.23 -14.13
N GLY A 15 -7.13 -2.31 -13.39
CA GLY A 15 -5.77 -2.87 -13.31
C GLY A 15 -5.33 -3.57 -14.61
N THR A 16 -6.28 -4.13 -15.38
CA THR A 16 -6.02 -4.72 -16.69
C THR A 16 -5.71 -3.65 -17.73
N ASP A 17 -6.44 -2.53 -17.73
CA ASP A 17 -6.19 -1.43 -18.67
C ASP A 17 -4.84 -0.74 -18.40
N LEU A 18 -4.52 -0.53 -17.12
CA LEU A 18 -3.21 -0.04 -16.70
C LEU A 18 -2.10 -0.98 -17.18
N MET A 19 -2.22 -2.29 -16.94
CA MET A 19 -1.22 -3.27 -17.37
C MET A 19 -1.03 -3.29 -18.88
N THR A 20 -2.11 -3.19 -19.65
CA THR A 20 -2.07 -3.13 -21.12
C THR A 20 -1.30 -1.90 -21.59
N THR A 21 -1.55 -0.75 -20.97
CA THR A 21 -0.85 0.50 -21.29
C THR A 21 0.62 0.41 -20.93
N MET A 22 0.97 -0.09 -19.76
CA MET A 22 2.37 -0.30 -19.36
C MET A 22 3.13 -1.17 -20.38
N LYS A 23 2.51 -2.25 -20.86
CA LYS A 23 3.11 -3.11 -21.89
C LYS A 23 3.27 -2.41 -23.24
N LYS A 24 2.27 -1.60 -23.64
CA LYS A 24 2.32 -0.79 -24.87
C LYS A 24 3.47 0.22 -24.83
N GLU A 25 3.74 0.80 -23.66
CA GLU A 25 4.85 1.73 -23.42
C GLU A 25 6.22 1.01 -23.24
N GLY A 26 6.28 -0.30 -23.50
CA GLY A 26 7.53 -1.07 -23.50
C GLY A 26 7.96 -1.64 -22.15
N VAL A 27 7.10 -1.57 -21.11
CA VAL A 27 7.38 -2.19 -19.81
C VAL A 27 7.11 -3.70 -19.86
N ASP A 28 8.13 -4.50 -19.54
CA ASP A 28 7.96 -5.95 -19.32
C ASP A 28 7.29 -6.22 -17.96
N VAL A 29 5.96 -6.33 -17.97
CA VAL A 29 5.16 -6.56 -16.75
C VAL A 29 4.99 -8.06 -16.49
N ARG A 30 5.63 -8.56 -15.41
CA ARG A 30 5.62 -9.97 -14.99
C ARG A 30 4.88 -10.21 -13.66
N CYS A 31 3.55 -10.10 -13.65
CA CYS A 31 2.74 -10.38 -12.45
C CYS A 31 2.72 -11.88 -12.07
N GLY A 32 2.41 -12.16 -10.81
CA GLY A 32 2.44 -13.52 -10.26
C GLY A 32 3.83 -14.16 -10.22
N THR A 33 4.89 -13.34 -10.26
CA THR A 33 6.29 -13.79 -10.28
C THR A 33 6.98 -13.40 -8.99
N LYS A 34 7.80 -14.31 -8.43
CA LYS A 34 8.56 -14.06 -7.20
C LYS A 34 10.03 -13.79 -7.53
N VAL A 35 10.64 -12.81 -6.86
CA VAL A 35 12.10 -12.64 -6.87
C VAL A 35 12.70 -13.62 -5.86
N MET A 36 13.61 -14.47 -6.33
CA MET A 36 14.27 -15.50 -5.51
C MET A 36 15.66 -15.10 -5.05
N GLY A 37 16.31 -14.19 -5.76
CA GLY A 37 17.64 -13.70 -5.39
C GLY A 37 18.21 -12.73 -6.40
N TYR A 38 19.32 -12.13 -6.03
CA TYR A 38 20.09 -11.21 -6.87
C TYR A 38 21.22 -11.96 -7.57
N LEU A 39 21.46 -11.62 -8.83
CA LEU A 39 22.67 -11.98 -9.53
C LEU A 39 23.71 -10.90 -9.22
N VAL A 40 24.82 -11.30 -8.60
CA VAL A 40 25.84 -10.38 -8.11
C VAL A 40 27.20 -10.85 -8.60
N ASP A 41 27.99 -9.90 -9.10
CA ASP A 41 29.39 -10.10 -9.49
C ASP A 41 30.32 -9.24 -8.61
N THR A 42 31.63 -9.38 -8.78
CA THR A 42 32.65 -8.58 -8.08
C THR A 42 33.57 -7.88 -9.06
N GLU A 43 33.55 -6.55 -9.07
CA GLU A 43 34.44 -5.72 -9.89
C GLU A 43 35.25 -4.79 -9.01
N GLY A 44 36.58 -4.82 -9.14
CA GLY A 44 37.49 -4.00 -8.31
C GLY A 44 37.29 -4.20 -6.81
N GLY A 45 36.89 -5.41 -6.38
CA GLY A 45 36.60 -5.73 -4.98
C GLY A 45 35.23 -5.26 -4.47
N LYS A 46 34.36 -4.69 -5.32
CA LYS A 46 33.00 -4.28 -4.95
C LYS A 46 31.95 -5.20 -5.56
N LYS A 47 30.88 -5.46 -4.81
CA LYS A 47 29.72 -6.20 -5.31
C LYS A 47 28.93 -5.34 -6.30
N VAL A 48 28.65 -5.88 -7.48
CA VAL A 48 27.90 -5.23 -8.55
C VAL A 48 26.69 -6.09 -8.90
N ILE A 49 25.51 -5.46 -9.04
CA ILE A 49 24.30 -6.17 -9.46
C ILE A 49 24.36 -6.45 -10.97
N ARG A 50 24.00 -7.68 -11.35
CA ARG A 50 23.90 -8.13 -12.74
C ARG A 50 22.49 -8.56 -13.13
N GLY A 51 21.57 -8.64 -12.17
CA GLY A 51 20.20 -9.05 -12.43
C GLY A 51 19.52 -9.71 -11.25
N ILE A 52 18.47 -10.46 -11.55
CA ILE A 52 17.63 -11.16 -10.59
C ILE A 52 17.28 -12.56 -11.08
N THR A 53 17.08 -13.47 -10.13
CA THR A 53 16.43 -14.76 -10.38
C THR A 53 14.94 -14.63 -10.04
N LEU A 54 14.10 -15.01 -10.98
CA LEU A 54 12.65 -15.03 -10.86
C LEU A 54 12.15 -16.46 -10.80
N GLU A 55 11.05 -16.69 -10.07
CA GLU A 55 10.31 -17.94 -10.07
C GLU A 55 8.84 -17.66 -10.40
N LYS A 56 8.29 -18.46 -11.31
CA LYS A 56 6.86 -18.51 -11.61
C LYS A 56 6.46 -19.95 -11.89
N ASP A 57 5.42 -20.42 -11.22
CA ASP A 57 4.86 -21.77 -11.38
C ASP A 57 5.92 -22.89 -11.29
N GLY A 58 6.88 -22.74 -10.36
CA GLY A 58 7.98 -23.69 -10.15
C GLY A 58 9.13 -23.60 -11.15
N VAL A 59 9.04 -22.73 -12.15
CA VAL A 59 10.10 -22.51 -13.15
C VAL A 59 10.93 -21.29 -12.78
N GLN A 60 12.25 -21.47 -12.71
CA GLN A 60 13.19 -20.37 -12.46
C GLN A 60 13.74 -19.80 -13.76
N THR A 61 13.80 -18.47 -13.84
CA THR A 61 14.41 -17.74 -14.95
C THR A 61 15.33 -16.65 -14.42
N LYS A 62 16.36 -16.30 -15.19
CA LYS A 62 17.27 -15.20 -14.87
C LYS A 62 16.95 -14.01 -15.77
N VAL A 63 16.99 -12.81 -15.20
CA VAL A 63 16.81 -11.55 -15.92
C VAL A 63 18.00 -10.67 -15.60
N GLU A 64 18.72 -10.23 -16.63
CA GLU A 64 19.81 -9.29 -16.48
C GLU A 64 19.27 -7.89 -16.20
N ALA A 65 19.93 -7.18 -15.30
CA ALA A 65 19.60 -5.80 -14.95
C ALA A 65 20.79 -5.10 -14.31
N ASP A 66 21.02 -3.84 -14.66
CA ASP A 66 22.07 -3.00 -14.06
C ASP A 66 21.63 -2.34 -12.75
N LEU A 67 20.31 -2.21 -12.54
CA LEU A 67 19.69 -1.63 -11.36
C LEU A 67 18.48 -2.45 -10.94
N VAL A 68 18.35 -2.70 -9.64
CA VAL A 68 17.18 -3.35 -9.05
C VAL A 68 16.60 -2.44 -7.97
N ILE A 69 15.32 -2.09 -8.11
CA ILE A 69 14.58 -1.24 -7.18
C ILE A 69 13.56 -2.13 -6.44
N GLN A 70 13.61 -2.13 -5.11
CA GLN A 70 12.68 -2.89 -4.27
C GLN A 70 11.49 -2.02 -3.85
N CYS A 71 10.29 -2.36 -4.33
CA CYS A 71 9.03 -1.67 -4.01
C CYS A 71 7.98 -2.67 -3.52
N ILE A 72 8.32 -3.51 -2.55
CA ILE A 72 7.50 -4.65 -2.09
C ILE A 72 6.62 -4.35 -0.87
N GLY A 73 6.44 -3.07 -0.54
CA GLY A 73 5.71 -2.59 0.63
C GLY A 73 6.62 -2.24 1.81
N PHE A 74 5.98 -1.79 2.89
CA PHE A 74 6.64 -1.30 4.11
C PHE A 74 6.30 -2.18 5.31
N LEU A 75 7.22 -2.24 6.27
CA LEU A 75 6.97 -2.80 7.59
C LEU A 75 7.03 -1.68 8.64
N PRO A 76 6.04 -1.58 9.54
CA PRO A 76 6.09 -0.63 10.65
C PRO A 76 7.34 -0.84 11.52
N ASN A 77 8.11 0.22 11.73
CA ASN A 77 9.27 0.20 12.62
C ASN A 77 8.85 0.42 14.08
N THR A 78 8.21 -0.58 14.68
CA THR A 78 7.57 -0.50 16.02
C THR A 78 8.16 -1.48 17.02
N SER A 79 9.36 -2.00 16.77
CA SER A 79 10.02 -3.02 17.60
C SER A 79 10.28 -2.56 19.03
N LEU A 80 10.49 -1.25 19.24
CA LEU A 80 10.70 -0.64 20.57
C LEU A 80 9.50 -0.78 21.51
N LEU A 81 8.29 -0.96 20.97
CA LEU A 81 7.05 -1.08 21.73
C LEU A 81 6.49 -2.50 21.57
N ALA A 82 7.27 -3.51 21.96
CA ALA A 82 6.92 -4.92 21.76
C ALA A 82 5.57 -5.31 22.40
N ASP A 83 5.28 -4.78 23.59
CA ASP A 83 4.09 -5.12 24.39
C ASP A 83 2.84 -4.29 24.05
N ALA A 84 2.95 -3.33 23.12
CA ALA A 84 1.82 -2.54 22.70
C ALA A 84 0.84 -3.36 21.84
N HIS A 85 -0.45 -3.00 21.88
CA HIS A 85 -1.45 -3.59 21.00
C HIS A 85 -1.13 -3.25 19.54
N LYS A 86 -1.06 -4.28 18.70
CA LYS A 86 -0.67 -4.16 17.30
C LYS A 86 -1.62 -4.95 16.40
N VAL A 87 -1.79 -4.47 15.17
CA VAL A 87 -2.34 -5.29 14.10
C VAL A 87 -1.29 -6.28 13.59
N LYS A 88 -1.69 -7.27 12.80
CA LYS A 88 -0.84 -8.38 12.34
C LYS A 88 0.51 -7.96 11.73
N ASN A 89 0.57 -6.84 11.01
CA ASN A 89 1.81 -6.36 10.38
C ASN A 89 2.74 -5.60 11.33
N GLY A 90 2.36 -5.41 12.60
CA GLY A 90 3.17 -4.75 13.63
C GLY A 90 2.83 -3.28 13.87
N ALA A 91 1.93 -2.65 13.12
CA ALA A 91 1.54 -1.27 13.38
C ALA A 91 0.74 -1.17 14.70
N LEU A 92 0.98 -0.09 15.44
CA LEU A 92 0.42 0.16 16.76
C LEU A 92 -1.04 0.61 16.62
N ILE A 93 -1.95 -0.09 17.27
CA ILE A 93 -3.36 0.35 17.33
C ILE A 93 -3.40 1.64 18.14
N ILE A 94 -4.01 2.67 17.57
CA ILE A 94 -4.20 3.97 18.23
C ILE A 94 -5.66 4.30 18.42
N ASP A 95 -5.95 5.10 19.44
CA ASP A 95 -7.26 5.71 19.63
C ASP A 95 -7.44 6.99 18.78
N GLN A 96 -8.59 7.65 18.95
CA GLN A 96 -8.94 8.89 18.25
C GLN A 96 -8.04 10.10 18.58
N TYR A 97 -7.16 9.98 19.57
CA TYR A 97 -6.18 11.01 19.94
C TYR A 97 -4.74 10.58 19.61
N CYS A 98 -4.59 9.49 18.84
CA CYS A 98 -3.32 8.90 18.46
C CYS A 98 -2.52 8.26 19.62
N GLN A 99 -3.17 7.99 20.75
CA GLN A 99 -2.55 7.30 21.88
C GLN A 99 -2.48 5.80 21.61
N THR A 100 -1.38 5.17 22.00
CA THR A 100 -1.22 3.72 21.98
C THR A 100 -1.78 3.09 23.26
N SER A 101 -1.74 1.76 23.37
CA SER A 101 -2.04 1.08 24.64
C SER A 101 -1.00 1.32 25.74
N VAL A 102 0.18 1.85 25.40
CA VAL A 102 1.23 2.19 26.36
C VAL A 102 0.99 3.62 26.86
N LYS A 103 0.94 3.77 28.19
CA LYS A 103 0.67 5.05 28.84
C LYS A 103 1.66 6.13 28.37
N ASP A 104 1.14 7.32 28.09
CA ASP A 104 1.90 8.51 27.68
C ASP A 104 2.69 8.34 26.35
N VAL A 105 2.37 7.31 25.55
CA VAL A 105 2.99 7.02 24.26
C VAL A 105 1.98 7.17 23.12
N TYR A 106 2.37 7.92 22.09
CA TYR A 106 1.59 8.16 20.88
C TYR A 106 2.25 7.49 19.68
N ALA A 107 1.45 7.14 18.67
CA ALA A 107 1.95 6.69 17.37
C ALA A 107 1.26 7.46 16.24
N ILE A 108 2.03 7.80 15.21
CA ILE A 108 1.59 8.58 14.06
C ILE A 108 2.13 7.97 12.75
N GLY A 109 1.52 8.33 11.62
CA GLY A 109 1.97 7.89 10.29
C GLY A 109 2.10 6.38 10.15
N GLY A 110 3.12 5.92 9.43
CA GLY A 110 3.35 4.50 9.12
C GLY A 110 3.54 3.58 10.33
N ALA A 111 3.74 4.12 11.53
CA ALA A 111 3.78 3.33 12.77
C ALA A 111 2.39 3.00 13.33
N ALA A 112 1.36 3.73 12.92
CA ALA A 112 0.01 3.64 13.47
C ALA A 112 -0.93 2.78 12.62
N ALA A 113 -1.87 2.11 13.30
CA ALA A 113 -3.03 1.48 12.71
C ALA A 113 -4.27 2.26 13.12
N ILE A 114 -4.99 2.77 12.11
CA ILE A 114 -6.16 3.64 12.27
C ILE A 114 -7.41 2.83 11.91
N MET A 115 -8.53 3.12 12.57
CA MET A 115 -9.81 2.52 12.20
C MET A 115 -10.16 2.85 10.74
N ASN A 116 -10.33 1.82 9.91
CA ASN A 116 -10.84 1.96 8.55
C ASN A 116 -12.37 1.87 8.56
N ALA A 117 -13.05 2.96 8.20
CA ALA A 117 -14.51 3.02 8.20
C ALA A 117 -15.16 2.05 7.19
N ALA A 118 -14.48 1.75 6.08
CA ALA A 118 -15.00 0.85 5.06
C ALA A 118 -14.97 -0.63 5.48
N THR A 119 -14.07 -1.01 6.41
CA THR A 119 -13.92 -2.41 6.86
C THR A 119 -14.30 -2.62 8.31
N GLY A 120 -14.41 -1.57 9.13
CA GLY A 120 -14.62 -1.68 10.57
C GLY A 120 -13.42 -2.26 11.34
N GLU A 121 -12.22 -2.19 10.78
CA GLU A 121 -11.00 -2.79 11.36
C GLU A 121 -9.88 -1.76 11.45
N TYR A 122 -9.01 -1.90 12.45
CA TYR A 122 -7.75 -1.14 12.51
C TYR A 122 -6.81 -1.62 11.41
N GLN A 123 -6.26 -0.67 10.66
CA GLN A 123 -5.38 -0.95 9.52
C GLN A 123 -4.23 0.03 9.45
N ASN A 124 -3.08 -0.47 9.03
CA ASN A 124 -1.93 0.34 8.70
C ASN A 124 -2.05 0.84 7.26
N ILE A 125 -2.57 2.06 7.10
CA ILE A 125 -2.74 2.74 5.81
C ILE A 125 -1.63 3.79 5.72
N ASP A 126 -0.48 3.37 5.21
CA ASP A 126 0.73 4.19 5.18
C ASP A 126 0.70 5.20 4.02
N LEU A 127 -0.04 6.29 4.25
CA LEU A 127 -0.16 7.43 3.34
C LEU A 127 0.30 8.69 4.06
N ALA A 128 1.00 9.57 3.34
CA ALA A 128 1.47 10.86 3.87
C ALA A 128 0.31 11.70 4.45
N THR A 129 -0.88 11.61 3.87
CA THR A 129 -2.11 12.24 4.36
C THR A 129 -2.45 11.82 5.80
N ASN A 130 -2.28 10.54 6.13
CA ASN A 130 -2.50 10.02 7.48
C ASN A 130 -1.38 10.44 8.43
N ALA A 131 -0.13 10.48 7.96
CA ALA A 131 0.99 10.97 8.77
C ALA A 131 0.78 12.42 9.24
N VAL A 132 0.37 13.31 8.34
CA VAL A 132 0.09 14.71 8.71
C VAL A 132 -1.09 14.82 9.68
N LYS A 133 -2.22 14.16 9.39
CA LYS A 133 -3.41 14.20 10.25
C LYS A 133 -3.14 13.69 11.66
N THR A 134 -2.49 12.52 11.77
CA THR A 134 -2.13 11.92 13.06
C THR A 134 -1.12 12.77 13.83
N GLY A 135 -0.15 13.38 13.15
CA GLY A 135 0.80 14.32 13.76
C GLY A 135 0.10 15.53 14.38
N VAL A 136 -0.84 16.16 13.66
CA VAL A 136 -1.62 17.29 14.16
C VAL A 136 -2.46 16.89 15.36
N VAL A 137 -3.23 15.80 15.27
CA VAL A 137 -4.09 15.32 16.37
C VAL A 137 -3.27 14.98 17.61
N ALA A 138 -2.18 14.23 17.46
CA ALA A 138 -1.32 13.86 18.59
C ALA A 138 -0.74 15.11 19.28
N ALA A 139 -0.19 16.05 18.51
CA ALA A 139 0.36 17.29 19.06
C ALA A 139 -0.71 18.14 19.76
N SER A 140 -1.90 18.28 19.17
CA SER A 140 -3.02 18.97 19.79
C SER A 140 -3.41 18.34 21.14
N HIS A 141 -3.53 17.01 21.19
CA HIS A 141 -3.89 16.31 22.42
C HIS A 141 -2.81 16.44 23.50
N ILE A 142 -1.53 16.34 23.14
CA ILE A 142 -0.39 16.57 24.05
C ILE A 142 -0.43 18.00 24.65
N ASN A 143 -0.89 18.99 23.89
CA ASN A 143 -1.06 20.38 24.34
C ASN A 143 -2.39 20.63 25.08
N GLY A 144 -3.13 19.58 25.46
CA GLY A 144 -4.38 19.70 26.22
C GLY A 144 -5.62 20.04 25.39
N MET A 145 -5.52 20.07 24.06
CA MET A 145 -6.67 20.29 23.18
C MET A 145 -7.40 18.96 22.95
N THR A 146 -8.43 18.69 23.75
CA THR A 146 -9.19 17.42 23.72
C THR A 146 -10.37 17.42 22.74
N ASN A 147 -10.64 18.57 22.09
CA ASN A 147 -11.70 18.72 21.09
C ASN A 147 -11.26 18.34 19.67
N ILE A 148 -9.96 18.12 19.44
CA ILE A 148 -9.41 17.73 18.13
C ILE A 148 -9.23 16.21 18.13
N LYS A 149 -9.90 15.52 17.22
CA LYS A 149 -9.91 14.07 17.12
C LYS A 149 -9.58 13.62 15.70
N LEU A 150 -8.93 12.47 15.61
CA LEU A 150 -8.75 11.76 14.36
C LEU A 150 -10.07 11.09 13.98
N GLU A 151 -10.57 11.40 12.79
CA GLU A 151 -11.67 10.66 12.19
C GLU A 151 -11.18 9.34 11.60
N ASN A 152 -12.10 8.40 11.44
CA ASN A 152 -11.82 7.15 10.73
C ASN A 152 -11.37 7.45 9.29
N VAL A 153 -10.55 6.56 8.73
CA VAL A 153 -10.01 6.71 7.38
C VAL A 153 -10.61 5.68 6.43
N VAL A 154 -10.49 5.91 5.13
CA VAL A 154 -10.99 4.99 4.09
C VAL A 154 -9.94 4.66 3.03
N GLY A 155 -8.69 5.09 3.21
CA GLY A 155 -7.60 4.73 2.27
C GLY A 155 -7.65 5.42 0.91
N THR A 156 -8.22 6.62 0.83
CA THR A 156 -8.26 7.41 -0.41
C THR A 156 -6.85 7.62 -0.98
N ASN A 157 -6.66 7.25 -2.23
CA ASN A 157 -5.39 7.33 -2.94
C ASN A 157 -5.61 7.72 -4.41
N ALA A 158 -4.56 8.23 -5.05
CA ALA A 158 -4.57 8.51 -6.49
C ALA A 158 -3.15 8.33 -7.07
N ILE A 159 -3.09 7.86 -8.30
CA ILE A 159 -1.85 7.68 -9.07
C ILE A 159 -2.03 8.17 -10.52
N HIS A 160 -0.94 8.60 -11.13
CA HIS A 160 -0.89 8.93 -12.56
C HIS A 160 0.22 8.12 -13.22
N VAL A 161 -0.15 7.23 -14.15
CA VAL A 161 0.79 6.29 -14.78
C VAL A 161 0.49 6.18 -16.27
N PHE A 162 1.46 6.54 -17.12
CA PHE A 162 1.33 6.47 -18.59
C PHE A 162 0.02 7.09 -19.14
N GLY A 163 -0.38 8.26 -18.62
CA GLY A 163 -1.60 8.96 -19.04
C GLY A 163 -2.89 8.50 -18.35
N HIS A 164 -2.85 7.44 -17.54
CA HIS A 164 -4.00 7.00 -16.74
C HIS A 164 -4.07 7.75 -15.41
N HIS A 165 -5.18 8.43 -15.16
CA HIS A 165 -5.50 9.06 -13.88
C HIS A 165 -6.41 8.13 -13.07
N LEU A 166 -5.84 7.45 -12.08
CA LEU A 166 -6.56 6.45 -11.28
C LEU A 166 -6.70 6.95 -9.85
N ALA A 167 -7.91 6.92 -9.30
CA ALA A 167 -8.19 7.26 -7.91
C ALA A 167 -9.17 6.26 -7.31
N SER A 168 -8.99 5.93 -6.04
CA SER A 168 -9.91 5.06 -5.31
C SER A 168 -10.05 5.47 -3.85
N THR A 169 -11.16 5.08 -3.25
CA THR A 169 -11.46 5.27 -1.83
C THR A 169 -12.28 4.08 -1.32
N GLY A 170 -12.07 3.69 -0.06
CA GLY A 170 -12.69 2.51 0.52
C GLY A 170 -11.97 1.23 0.09
N ILE A 171 -12.75 0.19 -0.19
CA ILE A 171 -12.27 -1.13 -0.61
C ILE A 171 -12.85 -1.50 -1.97
N SER A 172 -12.08 -2.24 -2.76
CA SER A 172 -12.53 -2.82 -4.02
C SER A 172 -13.44 -4.03 -3.78
N GLU A 173 -14.19 -4.46 -4.79
CA GLU A 173 -15.04 -5.66 -4.70
C GLU A 173 -14.21 -6.92 -4.44
N GLU A 174 -13.04 -7.05 -5.07
CA GLU A 174 -12.12 -8.16 -4.81
C GLU A 174 -11.60 -8.17 -3.37
N VAL A 175 -11.26 -6.99 -2.82
CA VAL A 175 -10.84 -6.88 -1.42
C VAL A 175 -11.98 -7.21 -0.46
N ALA A 176 -13.22 -6.79 -0.79
CA ALA A 176 -14.41 -7.14 -0.02
C ALA A 176 -14.63 -8.66 0.02
N LYS A 177 -14.53 -9.34 -1.14
CA LYS A 177 -14.63 -10.81 -1.25
C LYS A 177 -13.57 -11.52 -0.40
N ILE A 178 -12.31 -11.08 -0.46
CA ILE A 178 -11.21 -11.65 0.35
C ILE A 178 -11.50 -11.51 1.86
N ARG A 179 -12.15 -10.42 2.25
CA ARG A 179 -12.50 -10.12 3.65
C ARG A 179 -13.84 -10.70 4.10
N GLY A 180 -14.56 -11.40 3.23
CA GLY A 180 -15.89 -11.93 3.55
C GLY A 180 -16.96 -10.85 3.72
N ILE A 181 -16.76 -9.66 3.16
CA ILE A 181 -17.72 -8.56 3.18
C ILE A 181 -18.67 -8.75 1.99
N GLN A 182 -19.98 -8.77 2.25
CA GLN A 182 -21.01 -8.81 1.21
C GLN A 182 -21.03 -7.47 0.47
N ALA A 183 -20.70 -7.49 -0.82
CA ALA A 183 -20.65 -6.31 -1.68
C ALA A 183 -21.27 -6.61 -3.04
N VAL A 184 -21.85 -5.58 -3.66
CA VAL A 184 -22.30 -5.59 -5.06
C VAL A 184 -21.56 -4.46 -5.76
N ALA A 185 -21.02 -4.74 -6.94
CA ALA A 185 -20.33 -3.76 -7.76
C ALA A 185 -21.13 -3.46 -9.04
N SER A 186 -20.95 -2.26 -9.57
CA SER A 186 -21.43 -1.85 -10.89
C SER A 186 -20.33 -1.03 -11.56
N TYR A 187 -20.11 -1.29 -12.84
CA TYR A 187 -19.08 -0.65 -13.63
C TYR A 187 -19.72 0.16 -14.75
N PHE A 188 -19.22 1.38 -14.95
CA PHE A 188 -19.69 2.30 -15.97
C PHE A 188 -18.48 2.92 -16.67
N GLU A 189 -18.60 3.11 -17.97
CA GLU A 189 -17.65 3.80 -18.81
C GLU A 189 -18.42 4.84 -19.61
N ASP A 190 -17.95 6.08 -19.55
CA ASP A 190 -18.59 7.21 -20.22
C ASP A 190 -17.54 8.29 -20.56
N ALA A 191 -17.88 9.19 -21.47
CA ALA A 191 -17.03 10.31 -21.81
C ALA A 191 -16.97 11.33 -20.64
N ASP A 192 -15.81 11.94 -20.42
CA ASP A 192 -15.62 12.99 -19.40
C ASP A 192 -16.34 14.30 -19.73
N ARG A 193 -16.78 14.44 -20.99
CA ARG A 193 -17.54 15.56 -21.55
C ARG A 193 -18.46 15.07 -22.67
N PRO A 194 -19.51 15.83 -23.02
CA PRO A 194 -20.35 15.51 -24.18
C PRO A 194 -19.55 15.39 -25.48
N GLU A 195 -20.02 14.57 -26.41
CA GLU A 195 -19.35 14.30 -27.70
C GLU A 195 -19.46 15.45 -28.72
N TRP A 196 -20.27 16.47 -28.42
CA TRP A 196 -20.58 17.61 -29.29
C TRP A 196 -19.89 18.91 -28.86
#